data_AF-U1EUF4-F1
#
_entry.id   AF-U1EUF4-F1
#
_cell.length_a   1.000
_cell.length_b   1.000
_cell.length_c   1.000
_cell.angle_alpha   90.00
_cell.angle_beta   90.00
_cell.angle_gamma   90.00
#
_symmetry.space_group_name_H-M   'P 1'
#
loop_
_entity.id
_entity.type
_entity.pdbx_description
1 polymer ?
#
loop_
_entity_poly.entity_id
_entity_poly.type
_entity_poly.pdbx_seq_one_letter_code
_entity_poly.pdbx_strand_id
1 'polypeptide(L)' 'LDGVHVGSVWGTMWHGAFEHDEFRRTWLGQAAQVAGSSWRPHTDELGYQARRETMIDTLADALVEHVDVDTLLTLGR' A
#
# COMPACT_ATOMS: atom_id res chain seq x y z
N LEU A 1 -14.23 -4.81 11.14
CA LEU A 1 -13.90 -4.80 9.69
C LEU A 1 -15.19 -4.53 8.96
N ASP A 2 -15.25 -3.41 8.22
CA ASP A 2 -16.46 -2.99 7.51
C ASP A 2 -16.75 -3.88 6.29
N GLY A 3 -18.00 -3.91 5.83
CA GLY A 3 -18.46 -4.73 4.70
C GLY A 3 -19.29 -5.94 5.12
N VAL A 4 -19.31 -6.99 4.29
CA VAL A 4 -20.06 -8.24 4.50
C VAL A 4 -19.12 -9.42 4.35
N HIS A 5 -19.32 -10.49 5.12
CA HIS A 5 -18.59 -11.75 4.91
C HIS A 5 -19.51 -12.97 5.07
N VAL A 6 -19.21 -14.04 4.32
CA VAL A 6 -19.83 -15.36 4.45
C VAL A 6 -18.72 -16.40 4.44
N GLY A 7 -18.47 -17.04 5.58
CA GLY A 7 -17.34 -17.95 5.75
C GLY A 7 -16.01 -17.25 5.47
N SER A 8 -15.21 -17.79 4.55
CA SER A 8 -13.93 -17.21 4.15
C SER A 8 -14.03 -16.12 3.08
N VAL A 9 -15.24 -15.77 2.62
CA VAL A 9 -15.47 -14.79 1.55
C VAL A 9 -15.83 -13.44 2.16
N TRP A 10 -15.09 -12.40 1.78
CA TRP A 10 -15.25 -11.02 2.27
C TRP A 10 -15.56 -10.07 1.11
N GLY A 11 -16.48 -9.14 1.33
CA GLY A 11 -16.87 -8.12 0.35
C GLY A 11 -16.93 -6.72 0.98
N THR A 12 -16.40 -5.73 0.28
CA THR A 12 -16.46 -4.31 0.65
C THR A 12 -16.56 -3.45 -0.60
N MET A 13 -17.19 -2.27 -0.48
CA MET A 13 -17.20 -1.25 -1.54
C MET A 13 -16.04 -0.26 -1.44
N TRP A 14 -15.25 -0.33 -0.37
CA TRP A 14 -14.15 0.62 -0.13
C TRP A 14 -12.95 0.28 -1.01
N HIS A 15 -12.64 1.18 -1.94
CA HIS A 15 -11.40 1.13 -2.71
C HIS A 15 -10.24 1.59 -1.83
N GLY A 16 -9.05 1.03 -2.06
CA GLY A 16 -7.86 1.39 -1.29
C GLY A 16 -7.87 0.93 0.18
N ALA A 17 -8.84 0.13 0.63
CA ALA A 17 -8.94 -0.31 2.04
C ALA A 17 -7.65 -0.93 2.59
N PHE A 18 -6.87 -1.61 1.72
CA PHE A 18 -5.60 -2.25 2.10
C PHE A 18 -4.39 -1.29 2.12
N GLU A 19 -4.54 -0.02 1.75
CA GLU A 19 -3.52 1.01 1.94
C GLU A 19 -3.44 1.48 3.40
N HIS A 20 -4.53 1.32 4.15
CA HIS A 20 -4.54 1.61 5.59
C HIS A 20 -3.90 0.45 6.35
N ASP A 21 -2.75 0.69 6.98
CA ASP A 21 -1.94 -0.35 7.59
C ASP A 21 -2.68 -1.14 8.67
N GLU A 22 -3.38 -0.46 9.58
CA GLU A 22 -4.12 -1.14 10.66
C GLU A 22 -5.23 -2.04 10.13
N PHE A 23 -6.02 -1.56 9.16
CA PHE A 23 -7.06 -2.36 8.52
C PHE A 23 -6.47 -3.60 7.85
N ARG A 24 -5.43 -3.41 7.02
CA ARG A 24 -4.74 -4.50 6.33
C ARG A 24 -4.18 -5.54 7.29
N ARG A 25 -3.50 -5.10 8.36
CA ARG A 25 -2.90 -5.99 9.37
C ARG A 25 -3.97 -6.77 10.12
N THR A 26 -5.04 -6.10 10.53
CA THR A 26 -6.19 -6.72 11.21
C THR A 26 -6.85 -7.77 10.31
N TRP A 27 -7.14 -7.42 9.04
CA TRP A 27 -7.75 -8.33 8.09
C TRP A 27 -6.87 -9.55 7.80
N LEU A 28 -5.57 -9.33 7.54
CA LEU A 28 -4.62 -10.43 7.29
C LEU A 28 -4.45 -11.33 8.51
N GLY A 29 -4.54 -10.79 9.73
CA GLY A 29 -4.55 -11.57 10.97
C GLY A 29 -5.75 -12.52 11.04
N GLN A 30 -6.94 -12.07 10.65
CA GLN A 30 -8.13 -12.91 10.57
C GLN A 30 -8.01 -13.96 9.46
N ALA A 31 -7.52 -13.56 8.27
CA ALA A 31 -7.29 -14.48 7.16
C ALA A 31 -6.30 -15.59 7.54
N ALA A 32 -5.20 -15.24 8.22
CA ALA A 32 -4.23 -16.19 8.72
C ALA A 32 -4.85 -17.17 9.74
N GLN A 33 -5.68 -16.68 10.66
CA GLN A 33 -6.36 -17.53 11.63
C GLN A 33 -7.29 -18.54 10.96
N VAL A 34 -8.12 -18.11 10.00
CA VAL A 34 -9.03 -18.99 9.26
C VAL A 34 -8.26 -20.03 8.43
N ALA A 35 -7.12 -19.63 7.87
CA ALA A 35 -6.25 -20.50 7.07
C ALA A 35 -5.34 -21.43 7.91
N GLY A 36 -5.33 -21.30 9.24
CA GLY A 36 -4.38 -22.03 10.11
C GLY A 36 -2.92 -21.60 9.93
N SER A 37 -2.66 -20.40 9.42
CA SER A 37 -1.33 -19.85 9.18
C SER A 37 -0.73 -19.21 10.44
N SER A 38 0.58 -19.38 10.61
CA SER A 38 1.36 -18.74 11.68
C SER A 38 1.72 -17.28 11.38
N TRP A 39 1.30 -16.73 10.23
CA TRP A 39 1.63 -15.36 9.82
C TRP A 39 1.21 -14.32 10.87
N ARG A 40 2.06 -13.33 11.13
CA ARG A 40 1.81 -12.19 12.02
C ARG A 40 2.40 -10.91 11.38
N PRO A 41 1.77 -9.74 11.60
CA PRO A 41 2.28 -8.49 11.04
C PRO A 41 3.54 -8.00 11.79
N HIS A 42 4.50 -7.42 11.05
CA HIS A 42 5.66 -6.74 11.64
C HIS A 42 5.27 -5.29 12.03
N THR A 43 5.05 -5.03 13.31
CA THR A 43 4.57 -3.73 13.84
C THR A 43 5.56 -2.59 13.72
N ASP A 44 6.85 -2.91 13.61
CA ASP A 44 7.92 -1.93 13.74
C ASP A 44 8.45 -1.45 12.37
N GLU A 45 7.82 -1.91 11.29
CA GLU A 45 8.15 -1.59 9.91
C GLU A 45 7.40 -0.35 9.41
N LEU A 46 8.02 0.37 8.47
CA LEU A 46 7.39 1.51 7.80
C LEU A 46 6.04 1.12 7.18
N GLY A 47 5.04 1.95 7.44
CA GLY A 47 3.70 1.82 6.88
C GLY A 47 3.67 2.02 5.36
N TYR A 48 2.55 1.64 4.74
CA TYR A 48 2.35 1.76 3.30
C TYR A 48 2.58 3.18 2.79
N GLN A 49 2.01 4.18 3.46
CA GLN A 49 2.11 5.58 3.04
C GLN A 49 3.56 6.05 3.00
N ALA A 50 4.31 5.84 4.08
CA ALA A 50 5.72 6.21 4.15
C ALA A 50 6.56 5.51 3.07
N ARG A 51 6.33 4.21 2.83
CA ARG A 51 7.04 3.47 1.76
C ARG A 51 6.69 4.01 0.37
N ARG A 52 5.44 4.38 0.14
CA ARG A 52 4.97 4.95 -1.13
C ARG A 52 5.57 6.33 -1.38
N GLU A 53 5.62 7.17 -0.34
CA GLU A 53 6.26 8.48 -0.38
C GLU A 53 7.75 8.33 -0.70
N THR A 54 8.47 7.46 0.04
CA THR A 54 9.89 7.19 -0.23
C THR A 54 10.14 6.73 -1.68
N MET A 55 9.28 5.87 -2.22
CA MET A 55 9.38 5.44 -3.62
C MET A 55 9.22 6.61 -4.61
N ILE A 56 8.24 7.49 -4.37
CA ILE A 56 8.00 8.66 -5.23
C ILE A 56 9.16 9.64 -5.14
N ASP A 57 9.64 9.93 -3.93
CA ASP A 57 10.76 10.86 -3.71
C ASP A 57 12.04 10.33 -4.35
N THR A 58 12.33 9.03 -4.19
CA THR A 58 13.48 8.39 -4.83
C THR A 58 13.43 8.55 -6.35
N LEU A 59 12.25 8.40 -6.95
CA LEU A 59 12.09 8.57 -8.39
C LEU A 59 12.24 10.04 -8.80
N ALA A 60 11.68 10.97 -8.02
CA ALA A 60 11.80 12.40 -8.28
C ALA A 60 13.26 12.85 -8.23
N ASP A 61 14.02 12.40 -7.24
CA ASP A 61 15.45 12.70 -7.09
C ASP A 61 16.24 12.18 -8.29
N ALA A 62 16.00 10.93 -8.70
CA ALA A 62 16.66 10.34 -9.87
C ALA A 62 16.34 11.11 -11.18
N LEU A 63 15.12 11.61 -11.32
CA LEU A 63 14.75 12.46 -12.46
C LEU A 63 15.48 13.79 -12.44
N VAL A 64 15.56 14.45 -11.28
CA VAL A 64 16.30 15.72 -11.14
C VAL A 64 17.79 15.53 -11.43
N GLU A 65 18.38 14.40 -11.02
CA GLU A 65 19.80 14.15 -11.20
C GLU A 65 20.18 13.77 -12.65
N HIS A 66 19.31 13.03 -13.33
CA HIS A 66 19.68 12.34 -14.58
C HIS A 66 18.86 12.73 -15.81
N VAL A 67 17.83 13.56 -15.65
CA VAL A 67 16.93 13.93 -16.74
C VAL A 67 16.82 15.45 -16.82
N ASP A 68 16.88 15.99 -18.04
CA ASP A 68 16.53 17.39 -18.28
C ASP A 68 15.00 17.55 -18.24
N VAL A 69 14.49 17.66 -17.02
CA VAL A 69 13.06 17.77 -16.73
C VAL A 69 12.46 19.01 -17.39
N ASP A 70 13.20 20.12 -17.46
CA ASP A 70 12.71 21.35 -18.09
C ASP A 70 12.49 21.16 -19.59
N THR A 71 13.44 20.54 -20.29
CA THR A 71 13.27 20.21 -21.72
C THR A 71 12.07 19.27 -21.93
N LEU A 72 11.89 18.24 -21.11
CA LEU A 72 10.71 17.36 -21.20
C LEU A 72 9.38 18.11 -21.02
N LEU A 73 9.31 19.00 -20.04
CA LEU A 73 8.11 19.78 -19.76
C LEU A 73 7.78 20.79 -20.87
N THR A 74 8.77 21.27 -21.61
CA THR A 74 8.55 22.14 -22.79
C THR A 74 8.08 21.37 -24.03
N LEU A 75 8.51 20.12 -24.22
CA LEU A 75 8.07 19.26 -25.33
C LEU A 75 6.62 18.78 -25.20
N GLY A 76 6.11 18.64 -23.97
CA GLY A 76 4.75 18.18 -23.70
C GLY A 76 3.66 19.25 -23.78
N ARG A 77 4.02 20.49 -24.13
CA ARG A 77 3.10 21.61 -24.34
C ARG A 77 2.88 21.86 -25.82
#